data_AF-T1BPW9-F1
#
_entry.id   AF-T1BPW9-F1
#
_cell.length_a   1.000
_cell.length_b   1.000
_cell.length_c   1.000
_cell.angle_alpha   90.00
_cell.angle_beta   90.00
_cell.angle_gamma   90.00
#
_symmetry.space_group_name_H-M   'P 1'
#
loop_
_entity.id
_entity.type
_entity.pdbx_description
1 polymer ?
#
loop_
_entity_poly.entity_id
_entity_poly.type
_entity_poly.pdbx_seq_one_letter_code
_entity_poly.pdbx_strand_id
1 'polypeptide(L)' 'MLKECVQHGYFRGEGCPICGDESHFFMDDRELDHMARILAGILRHFPDRYGITVDP' A
#
# COMPACT_ATOMS: atom_id res chain seq x y z
N MET A 1 2.49 -8.45 -5.88
CA MET A 1 2.86 -8.49 -4.45
C MET A 1 3.47 -7.16 -4.01
N LEU A 2 3.25 -6.74 -2.77
CA LEU A 2 3.89 -5.59 -2.14
C LEU A 2 5.03 -6.08 -1.24
N LYS A 3 6.19 -5.42 -1.35
CA LYS A 3 7.40 -5.75 -0.59
C LYS A 3 7.98 -4.50 0.05
N GLU A 4 8.87 -4.69 1.01
CA GLU A 4 9.54 -3.62 1.72
C GLU A 4 11.06 -3.76 1.61
N CYS A 5 11.71 -2.63 1.33
CA CYS A 5 13.14 -2.45 1.50
C CYS A 5 13.37 -1.64 2.78
N VAL A 6 14.20 -2.14 3.69
CA VAL A 6 14.48 -1.49 4.98
C VAL A 6 15.00 -0.06 4.83
N GLN A 7 15.72 0.24 3.74
CA GLN A 7 16.31 1.55 3.49
C GLN A 7 15.40 2.50 2.68
N HIS A 8 14.58 1.96 1.78
CA HIS A 8 13.88 2.73 0.75
C HIS A 8 12.36 2.65 0.82
N GLY A 9 11.81 1.80 1.70
CA GLY A 9 10.38 1.64 1.93
C GLY A 9 9.69 0.65 0.98
N TYR A 10 8.39 0.84 0.79
CA TYR A 10 7.52 -0.09 0.06
C TYR A 10 7.65 0.03 -1.46
N PHE A 11 7.65 -1.12 -2.13
CA PHE A 11 7.71 -1.19 -3.57
C PHE A 11 7.03 -2.46 -4.12
N ARG A 12 6.82 -2.48 -5.43
CA ARG A 12 6.35 -3.65 -6.18
C ARG A 12 7.44 -4.10 -7.15
N GLY A 13 7.64 -5.41 -7.26
CA GLY A 13 8.64 -5.99 -8.16
C GLY A 13 9.48 -7.08 -7.47
N GLU A 14 10.50 -7.55 -8.17
CA GLU A 14 11.34 -8.63 -7.68
C GLU A 14 12.37 -8.16 -6.64
N GLY A 15 12.99 -6.99 -6.84
CA GLY A 15 13.94 -6.35 -5.91
C GLY A 15 13.74 -4.84 -5.79
N CYS A 16 14.36 -4.23 -4.77
CA CYS A 16 14.21 -2.80 -4.54
C CYS A 16 14.69 -2.01 -5.78
N PRO A 17 13.91 -1.07 -6.34
CA PRO A 17 14.30 -0.34 -7.54
C PRO A 17 15.45 0.66 -7.31
N ILE A 18 15.84 0.89 -6.05
CA ILE A 18 16.88 1.87 -5.68
C ILE A 18 18.22 1.18 -5.40
N CYS A 19 18.25 0.18 -4.52
CA CYS A 19 19.50 -0.52 -4.17
C CYS A 19 19.62 -1.94 -4.72
N GLY A 20 18.53 -2.54 -5.21
CA GLY A 20 18.52 -3.94 -5.66
C GLY A 20 18.56 -4.98 -4.53
N ASP A 21 18.60 -4.57 -3.26
CA ASP A 21 18.70 -5.48 -2.11
C ASP A 21 17.50 -6.43 -1.99
N GLU A 22 17.74 -7.50 -1.21
CA GLU A 22 16.71 -8.46 -0.85
C GLU A 22 15.50 -7.79 -0.21
N SER A 23 14.36 -8.33 -0.58
CA SER A 23 13.06 -7.72 -0.36
C SER A 23 12.31 -8.50 0.69
N HIS A 24 11.78 -7.80 1.70
CA HIS A 24 10.92 -8.44 2.68
C HIS A 24 9.49 -8.50 2.12
N PHE A 25 8.88 -9.68 2.14
CA PHE A 25 7.47 -9.83 1.77
C PHE A 25 6.60 -9.04 2.76
N PHE A 26 5.67 -8.23 2.23
CA PHE A 26 4.77 -7.43 3.05
C PHE A 26 3.31 -7.84 2.87
N MET A 27 2.83 -7.89 1.62
CA MET A 27 1.48 -8.37 1.30
C MET A 27 1.44 -9.07 -0.06
N ASP A 28 0.60 -10.09 -0.18
CA ASP A 28 0.29 -10.69 -1.48
C ASP A 28 -0.68 -9.82 -2.29
N ASP A 29 -0.93 -10.19 -3.55
CA ASP A 29 -1.81 -9.42 -4.43
C ASP A 29 -3.27 -9.42 -3.98
N ARG A 30 -3.73 -10.47 -3.30
CA ARG A 30 -5.09 -10.59 -2.79
C ARG A 30 -5.29 -9.71 -1.56
N GLU A 31 -4.36 -9.75 -0.61
CA GLU A 31 -4.35 -8.89 0.58
C GLU A 31 -4.30 -7.42 0.17
N LEU A 32 -3.43 -7.10 -0.79
CA LEU A 32 -3.28 -5.76 -1.33
C LEU A 32 -4.56 -5.26 -2.02
N ASP A 33 -5.21 -6.08 -2.87
CA ASP A 33 -6.49 -5.73 -3.51
C ASP A 33 -7.59 -5.50 -2.47
N HIS A 34 -7.67 -6.37 -1.47
CA HIS A 34 -8.67 -6.24 -0.41
C HIS A 34 -8.48 -4.94 0.40
N MET A 35 -7.25 -4.64 0.82
CA MET A 35 -6.93 -3.38 1.48
C MET A 35 -7.24 -2.17 0.60
N ALA A 36 -6.89 -2.22 -0.69
CA ALA A 36 -7.15 -1.13 -1.63
C ALA A 36 -8.66 -0.84 -1.76
N ARG A 37 -9.50 -1.88 -1.79
CA ARG A 37 -10.97 -1.73 -1.83
C ARG A 37 -11.54 -1.10 -0.56
N ILE A 38 -11.02 -1.48 0.60
CA ILE A 38 -11.44 -0.90 1.89
C ILE A 38 -11.08 0.59 1.92
N LEU A 39 -9.82 0.93 1.63
CA LEU A 39 -9.37 2.32 1.60
C LEU A 39 -10.12 3.15 0.56
N ALA A 40 -10.38 2.58 -0.61
CA ALA A 40 -11.23 3.19 -1.64
C ALA A 40 -12.64 3.49 -1.11
N GLY A 41 -13.25 2.55 -0.38
CA GLY A 41 -14.55 2.75 0.25
C GLY A 41 -14.51 3.90 1.26
N ILE A 42 -13.53 3.86 2.17
CA ILE A 42 -13.33 4.89 3.19
C ILE A 42 -13.21 6.27 2.56
N LEU A 43 -12.25 6.43 1.65
CA LEU A 43 -11.91 7.74 1.10
C LEU A 43 -12.98 8.30 0.15
N ARG A 44 -13.72 7.45 -0.57
CA ARG A 44 -14.70 7.91 -1.58
C ARG A 44 -16.13 8.02 -1.07
N HIS A 45 -16.52 7.23 -0.09
CA HIS A 45 -17.93 7.10 0.29
C HIS A 45 -18.21 7.52 1.72
N PHE A 46 -17.26 7.38 2.63
CA PHE A 46 -17.48 7.65 4.06
C PHE A 46 -16.22 8.16 4.77
N PRO A 47 -15.54 9.21 4.24
CA PRO A 47 -14.30 9.72 4.85
C PRO A 47 -14.57 10.37 6.22
N ASP A 48 -15.72 11.03 6.37
CA ASP A 48 -16.17 11.70 7.60
C ASP A 48 -16.30 10.74 8.78
N ARG A 49 -16.73 9.49 8.53
CA ARG A 49 -16.85 8.45 9.56
C ARG A 49 -15.52 8.05 10.18
N TYR A 50 -14.42 8.34 9.50
CA TYR A 50 -13.06 8.06 9.94
C TYR A 50 -12.28 9.34 10.30
N GLY A 51 -12.98 10.48 10.41
CA GLY A 51 -12.35 11.77 10.72
C GLY A 51 -11.44 12.29 9.62
N ILE A 52 -11.66 11.85 8.37
CA ILE A 52 -10.87 12.25 7.20
C ILE A 52 -11.63 13.36 6.46
N THR A 53 -10.93 14.45 6.15
CA THR A 53 -11.39 15.46 5.19
C THR A 53 -10.68 15.22 3.87
N VAL A 54 -11.45 15.15 2.79
CA VAL A 54 -10.90 15.01 1.43
C VAL A 54 -10.97 16.38 0.77
N ASP A 55 -9.83 16.85 0.27
CA ASP A 55 -9.76 18.12 -0.45
C ASP A 55 -10.55 18.03 -1.77
N PRO A 56 -11.09 19.16 -2.28
CA PRO A 56 -11.87 19.21 -3.51
C PRO A 56 -11.11 18.77 -4.77
#